data_AF-A0A150IJ36-F1
#
_entry.id   AF-A0A150IJ36-F1
#
_cell.length_a   1.000
_cell.length_b   1.000
_cell.length_c   1.000
_cell.angle_alpha   90.00
_cell.angle_beta   90.00
_cell.angle_gamma   90.00
#
_symmetry.space_group_name_H-M   'P 1'
#
loop_
_entity.id
_entity.type
_entity.pdbx_description
1 polymer ?
#
loop_
_entity_poly.entity_id
_entity_poly.type
_entity_poly.pdbx_seq_one_letter_code
_entity_poly.pdbx_strand_id
1 'polypeptide(L)' 'MAIKVTQIIGSLVTIVGFIFIISSIVGYTIEFLPLKEGIFALGFVLVTIGLLIASKFPDQED' A
#
# COMPACT_ATOMS: atom_id res chain seq x y z
N MET A 1 8.36 22.78 -3.97
CA MET A 1 7.88 21.63 -3.18
C MET A 1 8.63 20.40 -3.70
N ALA A 2 9.74 20.02 -3.07
CA ALA A 2 10.53 18.88 -3.52
C ALA A 2 9.87 17.59 -3.01
N ILE A 3 9.08 16.93 -3.86
CA ILE A 3 8.51 15.63 -3.54
C ILE A 3 9.68 14.65 -3.44
N LYS A 4 9.98 14.16 -2.23
CA LYS A 4 11.03 13.16 -2.02
C LYS A 4 10.56 11.84 -2.61
N VAL A 5 11.49 11.10 -3.24
CA VAL A 5 11.23 9.79 -3.86
C VAL A 5 10.56 8.82 -2.87
N THR A 6 10.88 8.91 -1.58
CA THR A 6 10.25 8.13 -0.50
C THR A 6 8.74 8.33 -0.41
N GLN A 7 8.25 9.55 -0.62
CA GLN A 7 6.82 9.86 -0.58
C GLN A 7 6.08 9.26 -1.78
N ILE A 8 6.74 9.25 -2.95
CA ILE A 8 6.24 8.61 -4.17
C ILE A 8 6.16 7.10 -3.97
N ILE A 9 7.22 6.49 -3.42
CA ILE A 9 7.26 5.06 -3.13
C ILE A 9 6.16 4.69 -2.11
N GLY A 10 6.03 5.43 -1.01
CA GLY A 10 4.98 5.20 -0.01
C GLY A 10 3.57 5.30 -0.62
N SER A 11 3.35 6.27 -1.51
CA SER A 11 2.08 6.44 -2.22
C SER A 11 1.79 5.25 -3.16
N LEU A 12 2.79 4.79 -3.91
CA LEU A 12 2.65 3.62 -4.80
C LEU A 12 2.34 2.35 -4.01
N VAL A 13 3.05 2.10 -2.90
CA VAL A 13 2.80 0.96 -2.01
C VAL A 13 1.38 0.99 -1.44
N THR A 14 0.91 2.18 -1.06
CA THR A 14 -0.46 2.39 -0.56
C THR A 14 -1.50 2.05 -1.63
N ILE A 15 -1.29 2.49 -2.88
CA ILE A 15 -2.19 2.20 -3.99
C ILE A 15 -2.29 0.69 -4.25
N VAL A 16 -1.15 -0.02 -4.25
CA VAL A 16 -1.13 -1.49 -4.41
C VAL A 16 -1.90 -2.19 -3.29
N GLY A 17 -1.72 -1.74 -2.03
CA GLY A 17 -2.47 -2.26 -0.90
C GLY A 17 -3.99 -2.06 -1.05
N PHE A 18 -4.41 -0.88 -1.52
CA PHE A 18 -5.82 -0.60 -1.81
C PHE A 18 -6.39 -1.48 -2.91
N ILE A 19 -5.63 -1.73 -3.97
CA ILE A 19 -6.04 -2.64 -5.05
C ILE A 19 -6.32 -4.03 -4.46
N PHE A 20 -5.45 -4.55 -3.60
CA PHE A 20 -5.67 -5.84 -2.95
C PHE A 20 -6.90 -5.88 -2.04
N ILE A 21 -7.14 -4.83 -1.26
CA ILE A 21 -8.36 -4.72 -0.44
C ILE A 21 -9.60 -4.73 -1.33
N ILE A 22 -9.63 -3.92 -2.38
CA ILE A 22 -10.77 -3.81 -3.30
C ILE A 22 -10.99 -5.14 -4.04
N SER A 23 -9.93 -5.77 -4.56
CA SER A 23 -10.02 -7.07 -5.20
C SER A 23 -10.60 -8.13 -4.26
N SER A 24 -10.22 -8.10 -2.97
CA SER A 24 -10.78 -8.99 -1.95
C SER A 24 -12.27 -8.72 -1.67
N ILE A 25 -12.71 -7.46 -1.66
CA ILE A 25 -14.12 -7.09 -1.39
C ILE A 25 -15.02 -7.40 -2.58
N VAL A 26 -14.56 -7.09 -3.80
CA VAL A 26 -15.33 -7.28 -5.04
C VAL A 26 -15.37 -8.76 -5.45
N GLY A 27 -14.57 -9.62 -4.81
CA GLY A 27 -14.52 -11.05 -5.12
C GLY A 27 -13.74 -11.37 -6.39
N TYR A 28 -12.95 -10.42 -6.89
CA TYR A 28 -11.92 -10.70 -7.90
C TYR A 28 -10.81 -11.51 -7.24
N THR A 29 -11.00 -12.83 -7.22
CA THR A 29 -9.96 -13.76 -6.82
C THR A 29 -8.87 -13.70 -7.86
N ILE A 30 -7.72 -13.14 -7.50
CA ILE A 30 -6.50 -13.28 -8.27
C ILE A 30 -6.14 -14.78 -8.22
N GLU A 31 -6.54 -15.53 -9.25
CA GLU A 31 -6.41 -17.00 -9.32
C GLU A 31 -4.97 -17.50 -9.14
N PHE A 32 -3.99 -16.62 -9.30
CA PHE A 32 -2.56 -16.92 -9.21
C PHE A 32 -1.99 -16.93 -7.77
N LEU A 33 -2.75 -16.50 -6.76
CA LEU A 33 -2.29 -16.47 -5.36
C LEU A 33 -3.18 -17.34 -4.47
N PRO A 34 -2.66 -18.41 -3.84
CA PRO A 34 -3.42 -19.31 -2.95
C PRO A 34 -3.69 -18.68 -1.58
N LEU A 35 -3.93 -17.37 -1.55
CA LEU A 35 -4.14 -16.52 -0.37
C LEU A 35 -5.56 -15.96 -0.34
N LYS A 36 -6.54 -16.78 -0.74
CA LYS A 36 -7.96 -16.39 -0.82
C LYS A 36 -8.48 -15.74 0.47
N GLU A 37 -7.95 -16.16 1.62
CA GLU A 37 -8.31 -15.65 2.96
C GLU A 37 -7.32 -14.61 3.52
N GLY A 38 -6.21 -14.33 2.82
CA GLY A 38 -5.13 -13.46 3.31
C GLY A 38 -4.90 -12.17 2.51
N ILE A 39 -5.48 -12.04 1.31
CA ILE A 39 -5.27 -10.87 0.43
C ILE A 39 -5.77 -9.59 1.10
N PHE A 40 -6.90 -9.63 1.81
CA PHE A 40 -7.40 -8.47 2.56
C PHE A 40 -6.40 -8.00 3.62
N ALA A 41 -5.91 -8.92 4.46
CA ALA A 41 -4.95 -8.60 5.52
C ALA A 41 -3.62 -8.09 4.95
N LEU A 42 -3.15 -8.71 3.86
CA LEU A 42 -1.94 -8.27 3.15
C LEU A 42 -2.11 -6.86 2.58
N GLY A 43 -3.26 -6.58 1.94
CA GLY A 43 -3.60 -5.25 1.44
C GLY A 43 -3.66 -4.21 2.55
N PHE A 44 -4.28 -4.55 3.68
CA PHE A 44 -4.36 -3.66 4.85
C PHE A 44 -2.99 -3.32 5.45
N VAL A 45 -2.10 -4.32 5.56
CA VAL A 45 -0.72 -4.11 6.02
C VAL A 45 0.05 -3.22 5.04
N LEU A 46 -0.09 -3.45 3.72
CA LEU A 46 0.54 -2.63 2.69
C LEU A 46 0.06 -1.18 2.72
N VAL A 47 -1.25 -0.94 2.90
CA VAL A 47 -1.79 0.41 3.07
C VAL A 47 -1.19 1.08 4.31
N THR A 48 -1.13 0.37 5.43
CA THR A 48 -0.61 0.92 6.68
C THR A 48 0.87 1.29 6.56
N ILE A 49 1.69 0.39 6.00
CA ILE A 49 3.13 0.64 5.78
C ILE A 49 3.35 1.74 4.73
N GLY A 50 2.61 1.70 3.63
CA GLY A 50 2.71 2.70 2.56
C GLY A 50 2.36 4.10 3.06
N LEU A 51 1.29 4.23 3.85
CA LEU A 51 0.93 5.47 4.51
C LEU A 51 1.97 5.89 5.52
N LEU A 52 2.55 4.98 6.30
CA LEU A 52 3.61 5.30 7.24
C LEU A 52 4.86 5.83 6.52
N ILE A 53 5.24 5.23 5.40
CA ILE A 53 6.35 5.69 4.55
C ILE A 53 6.04 7.04 3.90
N ALA A 54 4.80 7.25 3.43
CA ALA A 54 4.38 8.50 2.80
C ALA A 54 4.16 9.64 3.81
N SER A 55 3.82 9.32 5.06
CA SER A 55 3.50 10.27 6.13
C SER A 55 4.68 10.56 7.06
N LYS A 56 5.73 9.73 7.06
CA LYS A 56 7.02 10.13 7.62
C LYS A 56 7.50 11.33 6.80
N PHE A 57 7.12 12.51 7.30
CA PHE A 57 7.63 13.77 6.84
C PHE A 57 9.15 13.69 6.82
N PRO A 58 9.79 14.31 5.81
CA PRO A 58 11.23 14.41 5.78
C PRO A 58 11.68 14.96 7.13
N ASP A 59 12.64 14.32 7.76
CA ASP A 59 13.54 15.07 8.62
C ASP A 59 13.91 16.33 7.82
N GLN A 60 13.56 17.47 8.41
CA GLN A 60 14.01 18.79 8.00
C GLN A 60 15.52 18.77 8.19
N GLU A 61 16.24 18.15 7.26
CA GLU A 61 17.64 18.44 7.06
C GLU A 61 17.68 19.74 6.28
N ASP A 62 18.09 20.78 6.99
CA ASP A 62 18.42 22.12 6.51
C ASP A 62 19.23 22.12 5.19
#